data_AF-A0A6A0H1V3-F1
#
_entry.id   AF-A0A6A0H1V3-F1
#
_cell.length_a   1.000
_cell.length_b   1.000
_cell.length_c   1.000
_cell.angle_alpha   90.00
_cell.angle_beta   90.00
_cell.angle_gamma   90.00
#
_symmetry.space_group_name_H-M   'P 1'
#
loop_
_entity.id
_entity.type
_entity.pdbx_description
1 polymer ?
#
loop_
_entity_poly.entity_id
_entity_poly.type
_entity_poly.pdbx_seq_one_letter_code
_entity_poly.pdbx_strand_id
1 'polypeptide(L)'
;MVGSSVTRDQRLVTRLGNARSAAGLARKQSFRVRPSSVEAVVGSDVLLLCEVDDQQGDAQWTKHGFAMGFNRTLPGLPRYQMVGNAEDGVHNLRILNVSLDDDGEFQCQVTPFNNARQIRAPAVLTVLGE
;
A
#
# COMPACT_ATOMS: atom_id res chain seq x y z
N MET A 1 27.18 64.16 -34.24
CA MET A 1 27.08 62.70 -34.05
C MET A 1 28.34 62.28 -33.29
N VAL A 2 28.38 61.75 -32.08
CA VAL A 2 27.42 61.07 -31.17
C VAL A 2 28.02 61.26 -29.74
N GLY A 3 27.28 61.73 -28.73
CA GLY A 3 26.64 60.89 -27.68
C GLY A 3 27.67 60.28 -26.71
N SER A 4 27.96 60.89 -25.55
CA SER A 4 27.25 60.78 -24.26
C SER A 4 27.08 59.36 -23.70
N SER A 5 27.43 59.24 -22.41
CA SER A 5 26.84 58.37 -21.37
C SER A 5 27.64 57.12 -20.98
N VAL A 6 28.13 57.19 -19.74
CA VAL A 6 28.50 56.06 -18.88
C VAL A 6 27.29 55.15 -18.66
N THR A 7 27.43 53.86 -18.94
CA THR A 7 26.55 52.82 -18.36
C THR A 7 27.38 51.64 -17.90
N ARG A 8 27.36 51.41 -16.58
CA ARG A 8 27.77 50.17 -15.93
C ARG A 8 26.95 49.03 -16.53
N ASP A 9 27.61 48.07 -17.15
CA ASP A 9 27.01 46.76 -17.42
C ASP A 9 27.82 45.70 -16.66
N GLN A 10 27.48 45.56 -15.39
CA GLN A 10 27.84 44.40 -14.58
C GLN A 10 27.15 43.20 -15.20
N ARG A 11 27.84 42.50 -16.11
CA ARG A 11 27.43 41.18 -16.55
C ARG A 11 27.23 40.31 -15.32
N LEU A 12 25.96 39.98 -15.14
CA LEU A 12 25.37 39.21 -14.08
C LEU A 12 26.20 37.96 -13.77
N VAL A 13 26.82 37.98 -12.59
CA VAL A 13 27.26 36.84 -11.80
C VAL A 13 26.44 35.58 -12.12
N THR A 14 27.16 34.51 -12.45
CA THR A 14 26.67 33.12 -12.55
C THR A 14 25.83 32.81 -11.31
N ARG A 15 24.50 32.90 -11.41
CA ARG A 15 23.63 32.33 -10.40
C ARG A 15 23.72 30.83 -10.60
N LEU A 16 24.56 30.18 -9.80
CA LEU A 16 24.30 28.82 -9.36
C LEU A 16 22.93 28.85 -8.68
N GLY A 17 21.89 28.68 -9.49
CA GLY A 17 20.57 28.34 -9.03
C GLY A 17 20.73 27.02 -8.31
N ASN A 18 20.83 27.12 -6.99
CA ASN A 18 20.79 26.02 -6.07
C ASN A 18 19.45 25.32 -6.31
N ALA A 19 19.41 24.39 -7.26
CA ALA A 19 18.34 23.43 -7.40
C ALA A 19 18.47 22.54 -6.17
N ARG A 20 17.94 23.06 -5.04
CA ARG A 20 17.49 22.24 -3.94
C ARG A 20 16.69 21.16 -4.62
N SER A 21 17.23 19.93 -4.64
CA SER A 21 16.52 18.78 -5.19
C SER A 21 15.11 18.87 -4.66
N ALA A 22 14.16 19.15 -5.55
CA ALA A 22 12.77 18.87 -5.29
C ALA A 22 12.65 17.34 -5.31
N ALA A 23 13.29 16.70 -4.33
CA ALA A 23 12.78 15.47 -3.76
C ALA A 23 11.46 15.90 -3.13
N GLY A 24 10.43 16.05 -3.98
CA GLY A 24 9.06 16.22 -3.52
C GLY A 24 8.84 15.15 -2.47
N LEU A 25 8.37 15.57 -1.29
CA LEU A 25 8.07 14.68 -0.18
C LEU A 25 7.22 13.53 -0.71
N ALA A 26 7.87 12.40 -0.99
CA ALA A 26 7.19 11.22 -1.47
C ALA A 26 6.25 10.81 -0.36
N ARG A 27 4.94 10.97 -0.58
CA ARG A 27 3.93 10.51 0.37
C ARG A 27 4.17 9.02 0.59
N LYS A 28 4.54 8.67 1.81
CA LYS A 28 4.97 7.33 2.17
C LYS A 28 3.73 6.57 2.60
N GLN A 29 3.24 5.69 1.73
CA GLN A 29 2.19 4.76 2.10
C GLN A 29 2.60 3.98 3.36
N SER A 30 1.67 3.84 4.30
CA SER A 30 1.93 3.17 5.58
C SER A 30 0.67 2.48 6.09
N PHE A 31 0.83 1.47 6.95
CA PHE A 31 -0.33 0.81 7.54
C PHE A 31 -0.89 1.67 8.67
N ARG A 32 -2.13 2.12 8.51
CA ARG A 32 -2.97 2.66 9.57
C ARG A 32 -3.40 1.55 10.53
N VAL A 33 -3.84 0.43 9.96
CA VAL A 33 -4.17 -0.80 10.69
C VAL A 33 -3.40 -1.95 10.06
N ARG A 34 -2.60 -2.62 10.89
CA ARG A 34 -1.87 -3.84 10.49
C ARG A 34 -2.75 -5.05 10.79
N PRO A 35 -2.72 -6.09 9.93
CA PRO A 35 -3.36 -7.35 10.24
C PRO A 35 -2.75 -7.97 11.49
N SER A 36 -3.59 -8.62 12.28
CA SER A 36 -3.21 -9.35 13.49
C SER A 36 -3.55 -10.83 13.29
N SER A 37 -2.72 -11.72 13.84
CA SER A 37 -3.00 -13.15 13.81
C SER A 37 -4.26 -13.48 14.60
N VAL A 38 -5.01 -14.46 14.14
CA VAL A 38 -6.28 -14.89 14.73
C VAL A 38 -6.40 -16.41 14.73
N GLU A 39 -7.16 -16.92 15.69
CA GLU A 39 -7.61 -18.31 15.72
C GLU A 39 -9.08 -18.36 15.35
N ALA A 40 -9.47 -19.36 14.57
CA ALA A 40 -10.85 -19.54 14.13
C ALA A 40 -11.22 -21.02 14.11
N VAL A 41 -12.44 -21.34 14.52
CA VAL A 41 -12.95 -22.71 14.40
C VAL A 41 -13.47 -22.92 12.97
N VAL A 42 -13.33 -24.14 12.45
CA VAL A 42 -13.90 -24.53 11.15
C VAL A 42 -15.36 -24.09 11.04
N GLY A 43 -15.73 -23.53 9.89
CA GLY A 43 -17.09 -23.05 9.59
C GLY A 43 -17.39 -21.62 10.05
N SER A 44 -16.51 -20.98 10.83
CA SER A 44 -16.67 -19.56 11.19
C SER A 44 -16.28 -18.60 10.05
N ASP A 45 -16.71 -17.35 10.16
CA ASP A 45 -16.26 -16.25 9.29
C ASP A 45 -15.08 -15.52 9.94
N VAL A 46 -14.06 -15.20 9.14
CA VAL A 46 -12.87 -14.44 9.58
C VAL A 46 -12.75 -13.12 8.83
N LEU A 47 -12.30 -12.08 9.53
CA LEU A 47 -11.93 -10.78 8.97
C LEU A 47 -10.50 -10.40 9.38
N LEU A 48 -9.58 -10.38 8.43
CA LEU A 48 -8.22 -9.88 8.64
C LEU A 48 -8.16 -8.40 8.23
N LEU A 49 -7.84 -7.53 9.18
CA LEU A 49 -7.83 -6.07 8.96
C LEU A 49 -6.60 -5.63 8.17
N CYS A 50 -6.77 -4.72 7.22
CA CYS A 50 -5.66 -4.03 6.57
C CYS A 50 -6.12 -2.66 6.09
N GLU A 51 -5.55 -1.62 6.68
CA GLU A 51 -5.85 -0.23 6.33
C GLU A 51 -4.58 0.56 6.08
N VAL A 52 -4.62 1.41 5.06
CA VAL A 52 -3.44 2.09 4.52
C VAL A 52 -3.67 3.60 4.51
N ASP A 53 -2.75 4.33 5.14
CA ASP A 53 -2.64 5.78 5.01
C ASP A 53 -1.74 6.14 3.83
N ASP A 54 -2.09 7.24 3.15
CA ASP A 54 -1.33 7.79 2.02
C ASP A 54 -1.03 6.73 0.95
N GLN A 55 -2.00 5.85 0.68
CA GLN A 55 -1.87 4.79 -0.31
C GLN A 55 -1.61 5.37 -1.70
N GLN A 56 -0.59 4.84 -2.37
CA GLN A 56 -0.22 5.23 -3.73
C GLN A 56 -0.24 4.03 -4.68
N GLY A 57 0.26 2.88 -4.22
CA GLY A 57 0.17 1.63 -4.97
C GLY A 57 -1.13 0.86 -4.74
N ASP A 58 -1.25 -0.25 -5.45
CA ASP A 58 -2.38 -1.16 -5.37
C ASP A 58 -2.21 -2.12 -4.19
N ALA A 59 -3.31 -2.37 -3.47
CA ALA A 59 -3.34 -3.34 -2.38
C ALA A 59 -3.74 -4.73 -2.89
N GLN A 60 -3.09 -5.76 -2.36
CA GLN A 60 -3.45 -7.16 -2.58
C GLN A 60 -3.16 -7.98 -1.32
N TRP A 61 -3.82 -9.13 -1.22
CA TRP A 61 -3.48 -10.16 -0.25
C TRP A 61 -2.68 -11.29 -0.89
N THR A 62 -1.83 -11.92 -0.08
CA THR A 62 -1.22 -13.22 -0.41
C THR A 62 -1.58 -14.25 0.65
N LYS A 63 -1.68 -15.51 0.26
CA LYS A 63 -1.75 -16.67 1.17
C LYS A 63 -0.60 -17.61 0.85
N HIS A 64 0.20 -17.98 1.86
CA HIS A 64 1.44 -18.73 1.69
C HIS A 64 2.38 -18.14 0.61
N GLY A 65 2.43 -16.81 0.53
CA GLY A 65 3.23 -16.10 -0.48
C GLY A 65 2.66 -16.09 -1.89
N PHE A 66 1.54 -16.77 -2.16
CA PHE A 66 0.86 -16.71 -3.46
C PHE A 66 -0.13 -15.54 -3.52
N ALA A 67 -0.05 -14.74 -4.59
CA ALA A 67 -0.90 -13.59 -4.80
C ALA A 67 -2.35 -13.98 -5.12
N MET A 68 -3.31 -13.44 -4.37
CA MET A 68 -4.74 -13.65 -4.64
C MET A 68 -5.29 -12.76 -5.77
N GLY A 69 -4.55 -11.71 -6.12
CA GLY A 69 -4.93 -10.73 -7.13
C GLY A 69 -5.41 -9.38 -6.55
N PHE A 70 -5.65 -8.43 -7.45
CA PHE A 70 -6.03 -7.05 -7.10
C PHE A 70 -7.54 -6.81 -7.12
N ASN A 71 -8.31 -7.68 -7.78
CA ASN A 71 -9.76 -7.54 -7.83
C ASN A 71 -10.35 -7.84 -6.45
N ARG A 72 -11.19 -6.93 -5.94
CA ARG A 72 -11.81 -7.06 -4.61
C ARG A 72 -12.71 -8.28 -4.47
N THR A 73 -13.26 -8.82 -5.55
CA THR A 73 -14.07 -10.04 -5.54
C THR A 73 -13.24 -11.33 -5.57
N LEU A 74 -11.92 -11.24 -5.78
CA LEU A 74 -10.99 -12.37 -5.87
C LEU A 74 -11.51 -13.54 -6.74
N PRO A 75 -11.63 -13.35 -8.07
CA PRO A 75 -12.14 -14.38 -8.97
C PRO A 75 -11.42 -15.72 -8.82
N GLY A 76 -12.18 -16.81 -8.70
CA GLY A 76 -11.65 -18.16 -8.45
C GLY A 76 -11.49 -18.52 -6.97
N LEU A 77 -11.72 -17.57 -6.04
CA LEU A 77 -11.68 -17.77 -4.59
C LEU A 77 -13.05 -17.42 -3.98
N PRO A 78 -14.09 -18.26 -4.16
CA PRO A 78 -15.49 -17.89 -3.90
C PRO A 78 -15.83 -17.55 -2.44
N ARG A 79 -15.00 -17.99 -1.48
CA ARG A 79 -15.16 -17.69 -0.04
C ARG A 79 -14.41 -16.45 0.41
N TYR A 80 -13.58 -15.87 -0.44
CA TYR A 80 -12.65 -14.79 -0.10
C TYR A 80 -13.11 -13.48 -0.75
N GLN A 81 -13.00 -12.37 -0.02
CA GLN A 81 -13.31 -11.04 -0.57
C GLN A 81 -12.50 -9.96 0.12
N MET A 82 -12.00 -8.97 -0.62
CA MET A 82 -11.50 -7.73 -0.03
C MET A 82 -12.67 -6.77 0.21
N VAL A 83 -12.96 -6.47 1.47
CA VAL A 83 -14.07 -5.62 1.91
C VAL A 83 -13.57 -4.29 2.49
N GLY A 84 -14.47 -3.31 2.54
CA GLY A 84 -14.16 -1.91 2.90
C GLY A 84 -14.17 -0.97 1.70
N ASN A 85 -13.87 0.30 1.93
CA ASN A 85 -13.71 1.30 0.87
C ASN A 85 -12.24 1.41 0.45
N ALA A 86 -11.95 1.10 -0.82
CA ALA A 86 -10.60 1.19 -1.37
C ALA A 86 -10.08 2.64 -1.40
N GLU A 87 -10.97 3.62 -1.60
CA GLU A 87 -10.61 5.04 -1.63
C GLU A 87 -10.14 5.55 -0.26
N ASP A 88 -10.65 4.94 0.82
CA ASP A 88 -10.23 5.20 2.21
C ASP A 88 -9.04 4.32 2.65
N GLY A 89 -8.48 3.54 1.72
CA GLY A 89 -7.37 2.62 1.99
C GLY A 89 -7.77 1.36 2.78
N VAL A 90 -9.05 0.98 2.80
CA VAL A 90 -9.56 -0.18 3.57
C VAL A 90 -9.65 -1.43 2.69
N HIS A 91 -8.81 -2.41 2.99
CA HIS A 91 -8.62 -3.63 2.22
C HIS A 91 -8.68 -4.87 3.11
N ASN A 92 -9.65 -4.94 4.00
CA ASN A 92 -9.81 -6.07 4.92
C ASN A 92 -10.11 -7.35 4.13
N LEU A 93 -9.46 -8.47 4.45
CA LEU A 93 -9.76 -9.76 3.83
C LEU A 93 -10.83 -10.48 4.64
N ARG A 94 -11.98 -10.70 4.04
CA ARG A 94 -13.04 -11.57 4.57
C ARG A 94 -12.88 -12.98 4.02
N ILE A 95 -12.99 -13.98 4.90
CA ILE A 95 -12.99 -15.40 4.55
C ILE A 95 -14.26 -16.00 5.16
N LEU A 96 -15.15 -16.52 4.32
CA LEU A 96 -16.39 -17.16 4.74
C LEU A 96 -16.18 -18.64 5.02
N ASN A 97 -16.85 -19.17 6.04
CA ASN A 97 -16.87 -20.60 6.37
C ASN A 97 -15.46 -21.23 6.30
N VAL A 98 -14.55 -20.80 7.18
CA VAL A 98 -13.14 -21.20 7.15
C VAL A 98 -12.98 -22.72 7.22
N SER A 99 -12.02 -23.26 6.47
CA SER A 99 -11.65 -24.68 6.49
C SER A 99 -10.18 -24.84 6.91
N LEU A 100 -9.75 -26.08 7.21
CA LEU A 100 -8.35 -26.36 7.56
C LEU A 100 -7.36 -25.94 6.45
N ASP A 101 -7.80 -25.90 5.19
CA ASP A 101 -6.97 -25.39 4.08
C ASP A 101 -6.66 -23.89 4.22
N ASP A 102 -7.46 -23.15 5.00
CA ASP A 102 -7.25 -21.73 5.27
C ASP A 102 -6.19 -21.46 6.33
N ASP A 103 -5.73 -22.49 7.05
CA ASP A 103 -4.67 -22.35 8.03
C ASP A 103 -3.36 -21.90 7.36
N GLY A 104 -2.81 -20.78 7.83
CA GLY A 104 -1.51 -20.33 7.39
C GLY A 104 -1.26 -18.82 7.41
N GLU A 105 -0.15 -18.44 6.78
CA GLU A 105 0.26 -17.05 6.67
C GLU A 105 -0.50 -16.32 5.55
N PHE A 106 -1.13 -15.22 5.93
CA PHE A 106 -1.67 -14.20 5.06
C PHE A 106 -0.81 -12.95 5.14
N GLN A 107 -0.74 -12.19 4.05
CA GLN A 107 0.00 -10.93 4.05
C GLN A 107 -0.74 -9.88 3.23
N CYS A 108 -1.01 -8.73 3.85
CA CYS A 108 -1.47 -7.56 3.14
C CYS A 108 -0.26 -6.83 2.55
N GLN A 109 -0.31 -6.52 1.25
CA GLN A 109 0.77 -5.88 0.52
C GLN A 109 0.24 -4.68 -0.25
N VAL A 110 1.01 -3.59 -0.30
CA VAL A 110 0.73 -2.46 -1.19
C VAL A 110 1.94 -2.27 -2.08
N THR A 111 1.73 -2.33 -3.40
CA THR A 111 2.80 -2.25 -4.41
C THR A 111 3.53 -0.90 -4.36
N PRO A 112 4.77 -0.81 -4.89
CA PRO A 112 5.40 0.49 -5.07
C PRO A 112 4.68 1.26 -6.19
N PHE A 113 4.54 2.57 -6.02
CA PHE A 113 4.01 3.47 -7.07
C PHE A 113 4.69 4.83 -6.98
N ASN A 114 5.16 5.35 -8.11
CA ASN A 114 6.05 6.52 -8.15
C ASN A 114 7.23 6.37 -7.19
N ASN A 115 7.33 7.25 -6.19
CA ASN A 115 8.38 7.23 -5.16
C ASN A 115 7.97 6.52 -3.87
N ALA A 116 6.72 6.05 -3.77
CA ALA A 116 6.25 5.30 -2.62
C ALA A 116 6.84 3.88 -2.65
N ARG A 117 7.47 3.49 -1.54
CA ARG A 117 8.01 2.13 -1.38
C ARG A 117 6.88 1.17 -1.05
N GLN A 118 7.08 -0.07 -1.44
CA GLN A 118 6.23 -1.18 -1.04
C GLN A 118 6.16 -1.32 0.49
N ILE A 119 4.97 -1.67 0.97
CA ILE A 119 4.74 -2.05 2.38
C ILE A 119 4.06 -3.42 2.43
N ARG A 120 4.38 -4.19 3.47
CA ARG A 120 3.86 -5.55 3.68
C ARG A 120 3.63 -5.78 5.17
N ALA A 121 2.56 -6.47 5.53
CA ALA A 121 2.28 -6.85 6.92
C ALA A 121 1.65 -8.26 6.98
N PRO A 122 2.26 -9.21 7.71
CA PRO A 122 1.76 -10.57 7.83
C PRO A 122 0.72 -10.72 8.96
N ALA A 123 -0.11 -11.74 8.85
CA ALA A 123 -0.90 -12.32 9.94
C ALA A 123 -1.05 -13.84 9.71
N VAL A 124 -1.13 -14.59 10.79
CA VAL A 124 -1.39 -16.03 10.74
C VAL A 124 -2.86 -16.27 11.09
N LEU A 125 -3.57 -17.00 10.25
CA LEU A 125 -4.85 -17.60 10.58
C LEU A 125 -4.59 -19.04 11.02
N THR A 126 -4.87 -19.35 12.28
CA THR A 126 -4.84 -20.73 12.78
C THR A 126 -6.26 -21.27 12.80
N VAL A 127 -6.50 -22.39 12.13
CA VAL A 127 -7.82 -23.01 12.04
C VAL A 127 -7.89 -24.21 12.98
N LEU A 128 -8.78 -24.12 13.96
CA LEU A 128 -9.02 -25.17 14.93
C LEU A 128 -10.03 -26.17 14.37
N GLY A 129 -9.55 -27.39 14.10
CA GLY A 129 -10.42 -28.55 13.81
C GLY A 129 -11.03 -29.12 15.09
N GLU A 130 -12.23 -29.69 14.97
CA GLU A 130 -12.86 -30.47 16.06
C GLU A 130 -12.18 -31.81 16.32
#